data_AF-A0A3M1CK12-F1
#
_entry.id   AF-A0A3M1CK12-F1
#
_cell.length_a   1.000
_cell.length_b   1.000
_cell.length_c   1.000
_cell.angle_alpha   90.00
_cell.angle_beta   90.00
_cell.angle_gamma   90.00
#
_symmetry.space_group_name_H-M   'P 1'
#
loop_
_entity.id
_entity.type
_entity.pdbx_description
1 polymer ?
#
loop_
_entity_poly.entity_id
_entity_poly.type
_entity_poly.pdbx_seq_one_letter_code
_entity_poly.pdbx_strand_id
1 'polypeptide(L)'
;YMYNDGTVVNLSATPASGYEFDYWSGGVADSQNPNTTVTVDANKTVVAHFKEKSVTYTLDISASPASGGDVIPSAGQHQYSQGAVVTIQALPASGWEFSHWTGDVADPNSATTTVTMNSNKTVQAIFTQIVNEVVLTMQVDPAPGGTTGPAPGSHTFNLNETVHINAVPNPGYVFSHWTGDVADPNSASTTVLMNQSKTVTAHFITGQQQKAYLDISSSPADGGSTTPATGVYEYAMNAVVGIEATPAPGYVFVGWTGNVADPNSPTTTITMAGDQTVVANFEPENGNNVIFSFNVSPVGTGTTAPAPGIHLYSPGETVSVSAIPYDGYYFAGWYGDVVDPNSQTTTVIADTNKEVTAMFEKGEPRKYTLSMMVNPQGGGITAPSEGSYTYDENEVVNIATVPSPGYVFKKWIGDVANPTSPTTSVTMNGDKTVIANFGAVNPDQFMLTIVVNPPGAGVTVPNEGSHAYNAGQMVNLLAVPNSGYRFVGWTGDVNNPNSASTSIEMTDNKTITANFAPENFKVTMNVTPTGAGTTVPSIGDTMVAAGSFVALHAIPADGYKFGYWSGDVSGTNNPAMIQVNKNIFVTAHFLDEDEFISTPEIVATSNAYRQQTVDVFVRGAKSNLGHNLEYQFDWG
;
A
#
# COMPACT_ATOMS: atom_id res chain seq x y z
N TYR A 1 -60.10 64.42 24.09
CA TYR A 1 -60.03 64.41 25.56
C TYR A 1 -59.58 65.79 26.02
N MET A 2 -60.11 66.32 27.12
CA MET A 2 -59.62 67.56 27.72
C MET A 2 -58.83 67.22 28.98
N TYR A 3 -57.62 67.74 29.09
CA TYR A 3 -56.72 67.54 30.22
C TYR A 3 -56.26 68.91 30.73
N ASN A 4 -55.93 69.00 32.01
CA ASN A 4 -55.31 70.20 32.55
C ASN A 4 -53.89 70.35 31.97
N ASP A 5 -53.45 71.60 31.83
CA ASP A 5 -52.11 71.93 31.34
C ASP A 5 -51.01 71.21 32.14
N GLY A 6 -50.05 70.60 31.45
CA GLY A 6 -48.96 69.80 32.01
C GLY A 6 -49.29 68.34 32.33
N THR A 7 -50.51 67.85 32.09
CA THR A 7 -50.87 66.44 32.35
C THR A 7 -50.11 65.49 31.42
N VAL A 8 -49.49 64.44 31.97
CA VAL A 8 -48.87 63.35 31.21
C VAL A 8 -49.87 62.23 30.99
N VAL A 9 -50.11 61.86 29.73
CA VAL A 9 -51.06 60.82 29.33
C VAL A 9 -50.30 59.64 28.73
N ASN A 10 -50.57 58.42 29.23
CA ASN A 10 -50.03 57.19 28.66
C ASN A 10 -50.79 56.81 27.39
N LEU A 11 -50.04 56.48 26.35
CA LEU A 11 -50.56 56.05 25.05
C LEU A 11 -50.04 54.65 24.74
N SER A 12 -50.92 53.78 24.27
CA SER A 12 -50.58 52.43 23.82
C SER A 12 -51.14 52.19 22.42
N ALA A 13 -50.28 51.78 21.50
CA ALA A 13 -50.64 51.37 20.16
C ALA A 13 -50.62 49.84 20.10
N THR A 14 -51.81 49.25 19.95
CA THR A 14 -51.95 47.80 19.74
C THR A 14 -52.23 47.58 18.26
N PRO A 15 -51.29 47.01 17.48
CA PRO A 15 -51.52 46.72 16.07
C PRO A 15 -52.65 45.72 15.89
N ALA A 16 -53.45 45.89 14.83
CA ALA A 16 -54.39 44.89 14.38
C ALA A 16 -53.65 43.69 13.75
N SER A 17 -54.32 42.53 13.65
CA SER A 17 -53.75 41.34 13.00
C SER A 17 -53.24 41.66 11.59
N GLY A 18 -52.02 41.27 11.26
CA GLY A 18 -51.37 41.55 9.97
C GLY A 18 -50.59 42.87 9.90
N TYR A 19 -50.68 43.73 10.93
CA TYR A 19 -49.93 44.97 11.04
C TYR A 19 -48.96 44.93 12.23
N GLU A 20 -47.89 45.70 12.16
CA GLU A 20 -47.01 46.00 13.27
C GLU A 20 -46.94 47.52 13.51
N PHE A 21 -46.64 47.90 14.74
CA PHE A 21 -46.44 49.31 15.08
C PHE A 21 -45.19 49.81 14.34
N ASP A 22 -45.32 50.94 13.64
CA ASP A 22 -44.21 51.56 12.93
C ASP A 22 -43.61 52.69 13.76
N TYR A 23 -44.36 53.78 13.99
CA TYR A 23 -43.94 54.88 14.86
C TYR A 23 -45.11 55.79 15.26
N TRP A 24 -44.93 56.66 16.25
CA TRP A 24 -45.85 57.74 16.62
C TRP A 24 -45.43 59.08 16.02
N SER A 25 -46.40 59.90 15.59
CA SER A 25 -46.20 61.32 15.30
C SER A 25 -47.01 62.21 16.26
N GLY A 26 -46.57 63.47 16.46
CA GLY A 26 -47.30 64.43 17.31
C GLY A 26 -46.68 64.79 18.66
N GLY A 27 -45.37 64.56 18.84
CA GLY A 27 -44.62 65.05 20.01
C GLY A 27 -44.77 64.20 21.28
N VAL A 28 -44.72 62.87 21.13
CA VAL A 28 -44.66 61.91 22.24
C VAL A 28 -43.23 61.78 22.78
N ALA A 29 -43.07 61.24 24.00
CA ALA A 29 -41.78 61.08 24.65
C ALA A 29 -40.84 60.10 23.92
N ASP A 30 -41.39 59.01 23.38
CA ASP A 30 -40.67 58.04 22.56
C ASP A 30 -41.53 57.66 21.36
N SER A 31 -41.10 58.06 20.15
CA SER A 31 -41.86 57.82 18.93
C SER A 31 -41.75 56.39 18.39
N GLN A 32 -40.80 55.59 18.88
CA GLN A 32 -40.56 54.23 18.38
C GLN A 32 -41.08 53.14 19.32
N ASN A 33 -41.56 53.53 20.51
CA ASN A 33 -42.15 52.59 21.45
C ASN A 33 -43.68 52.54 21.29
N PRO A 34 -44.29 51.36 21.06
CA PRO A 34 -45.73 51.22 20.98
C PRO A 34 -46.44 51.66 22.27
N ASN A 35 -45.74 51.67 23.42
CA ASN A 35 -46.24 52.25 24.67
C ASN A 35 -45.40 53.50 25.01
N THR A 36 -46.00 54.68 24.90
CA THR A 36 -45.32 55.98 25.05
C THR A 36 -46.17 56.95 25.88
N THR A 37 -45.69 58.17 26.08
CA THR A 37 -46.46 59.21 26.79
C THR A 37 -46.50 60.53 26.01
N VAL A 38 -47.51 61.35 26.27
CA VAL A 38 -47.59 62.73 25.77
C VAL A 38 -47.91 63.69 26.92
N THR A 39 -47.18 64.80 27.00
CA THR A 39 -47.47 65.89 27.95
C THR A 39 -48.38 66.91 27.27
N VAL A 40 -49.54 67.20 27.86
CA VAL A 40 -50.52 68.15 27.32
C VAL A 40 -50.18 69.56 27.79
N ASP A 41 -49.26 70.22 27.10
CA ASP A 41 -48.82 71.62 27.30
C ASP A 41 -49.49 72.63 26.34
N ALA A 42 -50.26 72.11 25.38
CA ALA A 42 -51.05 72.81 24.38
C ALA A 42 -52.03 71.82 23.72
N ASN A 43 -52.87 72.30 22.81
CA ASN A 43 -53.65 71.42 21.95
C ASN A 43 -52.71 70.56 21.08
N LYS A 44 -52.74 69.24 21.25
CA LYS A 44 -51.92 68.28 20.49
C LYS A 44 -52.75 67.27 19.72
N THR A 45 -52.23 66.86 18.57
CA THR A 45 -52.72 65.74 17.77
C THR A 45 -51.63 64.68 17.71
N VAL A 46 -51.90 63.50 18.27
CA VAL A 46 -50.96 62.36 18.28
C VAL A 46 -51.54 61.23 17.43
N VAL A 47 -50.71 60.64 16.56
CA VAL A 47 -51.12 59.60 15.61
C VAL A 47 -50.15 58.42 15.71
N ALA A 48 -50.66 57.20 15.85
CA ALA A 48 -49.88 55.98 15.67
C ALA A 48 -49.91 55.56 14.20
N HIS A 49 -48.73 55.35 13.62
CA HIS A 49 -48.56 54.77 12.29
C HIS A 49 -48.27 53.28 12.44
N PHE A 50 -48.91 52.48 11.60
CA PHE A 50 -48.74 51.03 11.55
C PHE A 50 -48.38 50.65 10.11
N LYS A 51 -47.55 49.63 9.96
CA LYS A 51 -47.19 49.06 8.66
C LYS A 51 -47.57 47.58 8.62
N GLU A 52 -47.73 47.04 7.42
CA GLU A 52 -48.02 45.63 7.24
C GLU A 52 -46.83 44.76 7.66
N LYS A 53 -47.12 43.69 8.39
CA LYS A 53 -46.13 42.72 8.83
C LYS A 53 -45.69 41.88 7.63
N SER A 54 -44.43 42.00 7.23
CA SER A 54 -43.87 41.21 6.13
C SER A 54 -43.66 39.75 6.56
N VAL A 55 -44.53 38.84 6.13
CA VAL A 55 -44.39 37.39 6.34
C VAL A 55 -43.71 36.78 5.13
N THR A 56 -42.63 36.03 5.34
CA THR A 56 -41.96 35.23 4.31
C THR A 56 -42.07 33.74 4.61
N TYR A 57 -42.05 32.92 3.56
CA TYR A 57 -42.00 31.46 3.61
C TYR A 57 -40.81 30.94 2.81
N THR A 58 -40.30 29.77 3.22
CA THR A 58 -39.14 29.11 2.60
C THR A 58 -39.59 28.03 1.62
N LEU A 59 -39.06 28.06 0.40
CA LEU A 59 -39.15 27.00 -0.61
C LEU A 59 -37.82 26.24 -0.67
N ASP A 60 -37.84 24.93 -0.42
CA ASP A 60 -36.70 24.03 -0.57
C ASP A 60 -36.88 23.19 -1.85
N ILE A 61 -36.02 23.37 -2.85
CA ILE A 61 -36.13 22.73 -4.17
C ILE A 61 -34.93 21.82 -4.46
N SER A 62 -35.16 20.63 -5.03
CA SER A 62 -34.10 19.66 -5.35
C SER A 62 -34.37 18.84 -6.62
N ALA A 63 -33.36 18.10 -7.10
CA ALA A 63 -33.43 17.16 -8.22
C ALA A 63 -33.10 15.74 -7.74
N SER A 64 -33.80 14.72 -8.26
CA SER A 64 -33.59 13.31 -7.93
C SER A 64 -33.69 12.39 -9.16
N PRO A 65 -32.65 11.60 -9.48
CA PRO A 65 -31.30 11.69 -8.91
C PRO A 65 -30.66 13.06 -9.26
N ALA A 66 -29.69 13.51 -8.45
CA ALA A 66 -29.01 14.78 -8.69
C ALA A 66 -28.25 14.83 -10.04
N SER A 67 -27.86 13.67 -10.57
CA SER A 67 -27.26 13.54 -11.91
C SER A 67 -28.28 13.60 -13.06
N GLY A 68 -29.59 13.56 -12.75
CA GLY A 68 -30.65 13.47 -13.76
C GLY A 68 -31.03 14.81 -14.39
N GLY A 69 -30.67 15.94 -13.78
CA GLY A 69 -30.96 17.27 -14.31
C GLY A 69 -30.88 18.37 -13.26
N ASP A 70 -31.02 19.62 -13.72
CA ASP A 70 -31.03 20.82 -12.91
C ASP A 70 -32.46 21.34 -12.66
N VAL A 71 -32.61 22.24 -11.69
CA VAL A 71 -33.86 22.92 -11.36
C VAL A 71 -33.67 24.43 -11.33
N ILE A 72 -34.71 25.19 -11.68
CA ILE A 72 -34.81 26.64 -11.54
C ILE A 72 -35.98 26.95 -10.60
N PRO A 73 -35.81 27.75 -9.53
CA PRO A 73 -34.54 28.28 -9.03
C PRO A 73 -33.59 27.15 -8.62
N SER A 74 -32.29 27.45 -8.56
CA SER A 74 -31.24 26.45 -8.28
C SER A 74 -31.55 25.66 -7.01
N ALA A 75 -31.14 24.40 -6.96
CA ALA A 75 -31.38 23.53 -5.82
C ALA A 75 -30.95 24.18 -4.49
N GLY A 76 -31.78 24.05 -3.46
CA GLY A 76 -31.59 24.65 -2.14
C GLY A 76 -32.80 25.47 -1.65
N GLN A 77 -32.57 26.26 -0.60
CA GLN A 77 -33.60 27.02 0.10
C GLN A 77 -33.70 28.47 -0.37
N HIS A 78 -34.91 28.94 -0.64
CA HIS A 78 -35.23 30.29 -1.12
C HIS A 78 -36.37 30.91 -0.30
N GLN A 79 -36.31 32.21 -0.02
CA GLN A 79 -37.37 32.92 0.71
C GLN A 79 -38.24 33.79 -0.19
N TYR A 80 -39.56 33.72 0.04
CA TYR A 80 -40.56 34.47 -0.71
C TYR A 80 -41.61 35.06 0.20
N SER A 81 -42.17 36.22 -0.16
CA SER A 81 -43.30 36.83 0.56
C SER A 81 -44.53 35.92 0.55
N GLN A 82 -45.35 36.01 1.59
CA GLN A 82 -46.63 35.31 1.66
C GLN A 82 -47.49 35.60 0.43
N GLY A 83 -48.01 34.54 -0.19
CA GLY A 83 -48.85 34.60 -1.38
C GLY A 83 -48.08 34.72 -2.70
N ALA A 84 -46.74 34.77 -2.68
CA ALA A 84 -45.95 34.77 -3.90
C ALA A 84 -46.17 33.48 -4.71
N VAL A 85 -46.30 33.62 -6.03
CA VAL A 85 -46.37 32.49 -6.97
C VAL A 85 -45.01 32.37 -7.65
N VAL A 86 -44.27 31.31 -7.33
CA VAL A 86 -42.91 31.06 -7.81
C VAL A 86 -42.98 30.11 -9.00
N THR A 87 -42.48 30.52 -10.17
CA THR A 87 -42.30 29.63 -11.31
C THR A 87 -41.07 28.76 -11.09
N ILE A 88 -41.25 27.44 -11.23
CA ILE A 88 -40.17 26.47 -11.15
C ILE A 88 -40.05 25.69 -12.46
N GLN A 89 -38.83 25.29 -12.82
CA GLN A 89 -38.54 24.56 -14.06
C GLN A 89 -37.54 23.43 -13.81
N ALA A 90 -37.79 22.26 -14.39
CA ALA A 90 -36.88 21.12 -14.42
C ALA A 90 -36.18 21.07 -15.78
N LEU A 91 -34.86 20.90 -15.76
CA LEU A 91 -33.99 20.85 -16.93
C LEU A 91 -33.27 19.50 -16.96
N PRO A 92 -33.77 18.49 -17.70
CA PRO A 92 -33.14 17.17 -17.75
C PRO A 92 -31.71 17.23 -18.32
N ALA A 93 -30.81 16.43 -17.74
CA ALA A 93 -29.47 16.23 -18.27
C ALA A 93 -29.49 15.32 -19.52
N SER A 94 -28.40 15.30 -20.27
CA SER A 94 -28.28 14.42 -21.45
C SER A 94 -28.50 12.95 -21.07
N GLY A 95 -29.40 12.26 -21.76
CA GLY A 95 -29.77 10.87 -21.46
C GLY A 95 -30.80 10.71 -20.35
N TRP A 96 -31.43 11.80 -19.89
CA TRP A 96 -32.50 11.80 -18.89
C TRP A 96 -33.71 12.57 -19.39
N GLU A 97 -34.89 12.21 -18.92
CA GLU A 97 -36.15 12.93 -19.14
C GLU A 97 -36.76 13.33 -17.80
N PHE A 98 -37.51 14.43 -17.80
CA PHE A 98 -38.30 14.83 -16.63
C PHE A 98 -39.51 13.91 -16.53
N SER A 99 -39.68 13.28 -15.37
CA SER A 99 -40.81 12.42 -15.08
C SER A 99 -41.96 13.23 -14.45
N HIS A 100 -41.73 13.81 -13.28
CA HIS A 100 -42.73 14.61 -12.54
C HIS A 100 -42.06 15.39 -11.39
N TRP A 101 -42.79 16.35 -10.81
CA TRP A 101 -42.47 16.97 -9.54
C TRP A 101 -43.13 16.22 -8.39
N THR A 102 -42.45 16.16 -7.24
CA THR A 102 -43.05 15.80 -5.96
C THR A 102 -43.14 17.04 -5.06
N GLY A 103 -44.11 17.05 -4.15
CA GLY A 103 -44.42 18.21 -3.30
C GLY A 103 -45.65 18.99 -3.77
N ASP A 104 -45.84 20.17 -3.19
CA ASP A 104 -47.02 21.03 -3.43
C ASP A 104 -46.75 22.02 -4.58
N VAL A 105 -47.05 21.58 -5.81
CA VAL A 105 -46.92 22.32 -7.07
C VAL A 105 -48.26 22.35 -7.81
N ALA A 106 -48.47 23.35 -8.66
CA ALA A 106 -49.74 23.53 -9.40
C ALA A 106 -50.01 22.42 -10.42
N ASP A 107 -48.98 21.97 -11.13
CA ASP A 107 -49.02 20.85 -12.07
C ASP A 107 -47.75 19.99 -11.90
N PRO A 108 -47.86 18.81 -11.27
CA PRO A 108 -46.73 17.91 -11.09
C PRO A 108 -46.14 17.33 -12.37
N ASN A 109 -46.92 17.25 -13.46
CA ASN A 109 -46.48 16.58 -14.70
C ASN A 109 -45.93 17.55 -15.73
N SER A 110 -45.95 18.85 -15.45
CA SER A 110 -45.34 19.87 -16.31
C SER A 110 -43.91 20.18 -15.85
N ALA A 111 -42.94 20.06 -16.76
CA ALA A 111 -41.54 20.41 -16.50
C ALA A 111 -41.38 21.89 -16.09
N THR A 112 -42.33 22.76 -16.45
CA THR A 112 -42.43 24.13 -15.94
C THR A 112 -43.76 24.31 -15.23
N THR A 113 -43.73 24.59 -13.92
CA THR A 113 -44.91 24.68 -13.08
C THR A 113 -44.77 25.82 -12.06
N THR A 114 -45.74 25.99 -11.15
CA THR A 114 -45.69 27.05 -10.14
C THR A 114 -45.92 26.53 -8.73
N VAL A 115 -45.39 27.24 -7.73
CA VAL A 115 -45.58 27.00 -6.30
C VAL A 115 -46.17 28.26 -5.66
N THR A 116 -47.29 28.13 -4.96
CA THR A 116 -47.90 29.26 -4.22
C THR A 116 -47.43 29.25 -2.77
N MET A 117 -46.72 30.29 -2.35
CA MET A 117 -46.09 30.37 -1.02
C MET A 117 -47.07 30.79 0.07
N ASN A 118 -47.88 29.85 0.55
CA ASN A 118 -48.79 30.00 1.70
C ASN A 118 -48.29 29.34 3.00
N SER A 119 -47.17 28.61 2.93
CA SER A 119 -46.43 27.98 4.04
C SER A 119 -45.00 27.71 3.57
N ASN A 120 -44.12 27.24 4.46
CA ASN A 120 -42.87 26.61 4.02
C ASN A 120 -43.18 25.36 3.17
N LYS A 121 -42.43 25.14 2.08
CA LYS A 121 -42.66 24.05 1.13
C LYS A 121 -41.36 23.40 0.70
N THR A 122 -41.45 22.10 0.39
CA THR A 122 -40.37 21.33 -0.21
C THR A 122 -40.88 20.69 -1.49
N VAL A 123 -40.14 20.84 -2.59
CA VAL A 123 -40.48 20.27 -3.90
C VAL A 123 -39.25 19.63 -4.52
N GLN A 124 -39.45 18.56 -5.29
CA GLN A 124 -38.34 17.84 -5.93
C GLN A 124 -38.69 17.41 -7.35
N ALA A 125 -37.83 17.71 -8.32
CA ALA A 125 -37.95 17.22 -9.69
C ALA A 125 -37.43 15.77 -9.77
N ILE A 126 -38.25 14.87 -10.31
CA ILE A 126 -37.88 13.48 -10.56
C ILE A 126 -37.50 13.30 -12.02
N PHE A 127 -36.31 12.75 -12.25
CA PHE A 127 -35.81 12.44 -13.58
C PHE A 127 -35.70 10.93 -13.77
N THR A 128 -36.04 10.46 -14.96
CA THR A 128 -35.88 9.07 -15.39
C THR A 128 -34.84 9.01 -16.50
N GLN A 129 -33.97 8.01 -16.47
CA GLN A 129 -32.97 7.84 -17.52
C GLN A 129 -33.70 7.42 -18.80
N ILE A 130 -33.40 8.09 -19.93
CA ILE A 130 -33.90 7.70 -21.25
C ILE A 130 -33.17 6.43 -21.64
N VAL A 131 -33.83 5.27 -21.46
CA VAL A 131 -33.31 3.98 -21.88
C VAL A 131 -33.62 3.79 -23.37
N ASN A 132 -32.84 4.43 -24.24
CA ASN A 132 -32.91 4.18 -25.68
C ASN A 132 -32.05 2.95 -25.98
N GLU A 133 -32.63 1.76 -25.86
CA GLU A 133 -31.98 0.51 -26.22
C GLU A 133 -32.17 0.19 -27.71
N VAL A 134 -31.10 -0.27 -28.36
CA VAL A 134 -31.08 -0.75 -29.74
C VAL A 134 -30.48 -2.14 -29.80
N VAL A 135 -30.93 -2.95 -30.77
CA VAL A 135 -30.54 -4.36 -30.86
C VAL A 135 -29.46 -4.54 -31.92
N LEU A 136 -28.33 -5.14 -31.54
CA LEU A 136 -27.34 -5.69 -32.47
C LEU A 136 -27.61 -7.18 -32.66
N THR A 137 -27.86 -7.61 -33.89
CA THR A 137 -28.00 -9.03 -34.23
C THR A 137 -26.73 -9.52 -34.93
N MET A 138 -26.01 -10.42 -34.27
CA MET A 138 -24.79 -11.06 -34.79
C MET A 138 -25.14 -12.34 -35.54
N GLN A 139 -24.55 -12.56 -36.71
CA GLN A 139 -24.74 -13.74 -37.56
C GLN A 139 -23.41 -14.27 -38.09
N VAL A 140 -23.39 -15.54 -38.49
CA VAL A 140 -22.23 -16.23 -39.07
C VAL A 140 -22.66 -16.96 -40.35
N ASP A 141 -21.91 -16.76 -41.44
CA ASP A 141 -22.15 -17.39 -42.74
C ASP A 141 -20.85 -17.99 -43.33
N PRO A 142 -20.79 -19.30 -43.62
CA PRO A 142 -21.75 -20.32 -43.26
C PRO A 142 -21.70 -20.58 -41.74
N ALA A 143 -22.80 -21.03 -41.14
CA ALA A 143 -22.90 -21.30 -39.69
C ALA A 143 -21.73 -22.13 -39.08
N PRO A 144 -21.19 -23.19 -39.72
CA PRO A 144 -20.01 -23.91 -39.22
C PRO A 144 -18.68 -23.19 -39.44
N GLY A 145 -18.67 -22.02 -40.10
CA GLY A 145 -17.48 -21.32 -40.56
C GLY A 145 -16.67 -20.63 -39.46
N GLY A 146 -17.28 -20.31 -38.32
CA GLY A 146 -16.60 -19.66 -37.21
C GLY A 146 -17.53 -19.24 -36.08
N THR A 147 -17.02 -18.40 -35.19
CA THR A 147 -17.76 -17.77 -34.09
C THR A 147 -17.57 -16.25 -34.14
N THR A 148 -18.44 -15.50 -33.46
CA THR A 148 -18.29 -14.05 -33.25
C THR A 148 -18.31 -13.71 -31.78
N GLY A 149 -17.71 -12.58 -31.40
CA GLY A 149 -17.97 -11.88 -30.15
C GLY A 149 -18.59 -10.51 -30.46
N PRO A 150 -19.76 -10.15 -29.90
CA PRO A 150 -20.70 -11.00 -29.17
C PRO A 150 -21.14 -12.25 -29.97
N ALA A 151 -21.55 -13.30 -29.24
CA ALA A 151 -21.98 -14.57 -29.84
C ALA A 151 -23.14 -14.38 -30.84
N PRO A 152 -23.29 -15.25 -31.86
CA PRO A 152 -24.42 -15.17 -32.78
C PRO A 152 -25.76 -15.11 -32.04
N GLY A 153 -26.61 -14.14 -32.38
CA GLY A 153 -27.84 -13.83 -31.64
C GLY A 153 -28.09 -12.33 -31.51
N SER A 154 -29.19 -11.97 -30.84
CA SER A 154 -29.59 -10.58 -30.58
C SER A 154 -29.10 -10.12 -29.22
N HIS A 155 -28.48 -8.95 -29.19
CA HIS A 155 -27.91 -8.30 -28.01
C HIS A 155 -28.41 -6.86 -27.93
N THR A 156 -28.71 -6.40 -26.72
CA THR A 156 -29.26 -5.06 -26.50
C THR A 156 -28.18 -4.12 -25.99
N PHE A 157 -28.07 -2.95 -26.61
CA PHE A 157 -27.08 -1.92 -26.32
C PHE A 157 -27.72 -0.56 -26.20
N ASN A 158 -27.04 0.39 -25.55
CA ASN A 158 -27.52 1.77 -25.49
C ASN A 158 -27.35 2.47 -26.84
N LEU A 159 -28.27 3.37 -27.17
CA LEU A 159 -28.20 4.20 -28.38
C LEU A 159 -26.91 5.03 -28.39
N ASN A 160 -26.19 4.97 -29.50
CA ASN A 160 -24.86 5.54 -29.76
C ASN A 160 -23.69 4.86 -29.03
N GLU A 161 -23.90 3.70 -28.42
CA GLU A 161 -22.80 2.87 -27.91
C GLU A 161 -21.94 2.31 -29.04
N THR A 162 -20.63 2.29 -28.88
CA THR A 162 -19.70 1.65 -29.84
C THR A 162 -19.35 0.26 -29.34
N VAL A 163 -19.83 -0.77 -30.02
CA VAL A 163 -19.61 -2.18 -29.68
C VAL A 163 -18.39 -2.71 -30.42
N HIS A 164 -17.45 -3.31 -29.68
CA HIS A 164 -16.33 -4.04 -30.29
C HIS A 164 -16.79 -5.43 -30.69
N ILE A 165 -16.50 -5.81 -31.94
CA ILE A 165 -16.84 -7.13 -32.46
C ILE A 165 -15.61 -7.85 -33.00
N ASN A 166 -15.60 -9.17 -32.90
CA ASN A 166 -14.54 -10.03 -33.45
C ASN A 166 -15.11 -11.30 -34.08
N ALA A 167 -14.42 -11.84 -35.07
CA ALA A 167 -14.74 -13.09 -35.77
C ALA A 167 -13.56 -14.07 -35.64
N VAL A 168 -13.86 -15.30 -35.23
CA VAL A 168 -12.87 -16.38 -35.06
C VAL A 168 -13.24 -17.54 -35.98
N PRO A 169 -12.47 -17.82 -37.04
CA PRO A 169 -12.75 -18.93 -37.96
C PRO A 169 -12.63 -20.30 -37.27
N ASN A 170 -13.53 -21.23 -37.62
CA ASN A 170 -13.39 -22.63 -37.25
C ASN A 170 -12.35 -23.33 -38.13
N PRO A 171 -11.78 -24.47 -37.70
CA PRO A 171 -10.83 -25.24 -38.52
C PRO A 171 -11.34 -25.49 -39.95
N GLY A 172 -10.51 -25.17 -40.96
CA GLY A 172 -10.86 -25.31 -42.38
C GLY A 172 -11.57 -24.10 -43.00
N TYR A 173 -11.82 -23.05 -42.23
CA TYR A 173 -12.38 -21.79 -42.69
C TYR A 173 -11.41 -20.63 -42.43
N VAL A 174 -11.56 -19.57 -43.22
CA VAL A 174 -10.90 -18.27 -43.00
C VAL A 174 -11.95 -17.17 -43.00
N PHE A 175 -11.76 -16.16 -42.15
CA PHE A 175 -12.62 -14.98 -42.16
C PHE A 175 -12.42 -14.24 -43.48
N SER A 176 -13.52 -13.93 -44.15
CA SER A 176 -13.53 -13.21 -45.43
C SER A 176 -13.78 -11.72 -45.21
N HIS A 177 -14.91 -11.36 -44.59
CA HIS A 177 -15.31 -9.99 -44.32
C HIS A 177 -16.57 -9.97 -43.44
N TRP A 178 -16.92 -8.80 -42.90
CA TRP A 178 -18.21 -8.51 -42.30
C TRP A 178 -19.15 -7.93 -43.35
N THR A 179 -20.44 -8.27 -43.28
CA THR A 179 -21.51 -7.49 -43.91
C THR A 179 -22.39 -6.84 -42.86
N GLY A 180 -22.75 -5.58 -43.07
CA GLY A 180 -23.48 -4.76 -42.09
C GLY A 180 -22.78 -3.41 -41.93
N ASP A 181 -23.25 -2.61 -40.98
CA ASP A 181 -22.69 -1.30 -40.68
C ASP A 181 -21.60 -1.42 -39.59
N VAL A 182 -20.37 -1.69 -40.05
CA VAL A 182 -19.16 -1.85 -39.24
C VAL A 182 -18.09 -0.84 -39.69
N ALA A 183 -17.18 -0.46 -38.80
CA ALA A 183 -16.13 0.52 -39.09
C ALA A 183 -15.11 0.05 -40.15
N ASP A 184 -14.70 -1.21 -40.04
CA ASP A 184 -13.81 -1.89 -41.01
C ASP A 184 -14.35 -3.28 -41.33
N PRO A 185 -14.98 -3.47 -42.52
CA PRO A 185 -15.51 -4.76 -42.94
C PRO A 185 -14.47 -5.86 -43.18
N ASN A 186 -13.19 -5.52 -43.42
CA ASN A 186 -12.18 -6.50 -43.81
C ASN A 186 -11.29 -6.93 -42.64
N SER A 187 -11.42 -6.28 -41.48
CA SER A 187 -10.73 -6.68 -40.25
C SER A 187 -11.56 -7.70 -39.46
N ALA A 188 -10.92 -8.80 -39.06
CA ALA A 188 -11.54 -9.81 -38.19
C ALA A 188 -11.91 -9.25 -36.80
N SER A 189 -11.35 -8.10 -36.40
CA SER A 189 -11.77 -7.33 -35.24
C SER A 189 -12.07 -5.88 -35.63
N THR A 190 -13.27 -5.40 -35.32
CA THR A 190 -13.77 -4.09 -35.76
C THR A 190 -14.80 -3.54 -34.76
N THR A 191 -15.45 -2.42 -35.08
CA THR A 191 -16.47 -1.80 -34.20
C THR A 191 -17.78 -1.51 -34.93
N VAL A 192 -18.87 -1.45 -34.17
CA VAL A 192 -20.23 -1.06 -34.63
C VAL A 192 -20.72 0.10 -33.78
N LEU A 193 -21.08 1.22 -34.40
CA LEU A 193 -21.77 2.33 -33.72
C LEU A 193 -23.27 2.05 -33.67
N MET A 194 -23.84 1.89 -32.48
CA MET A 194 -25.25 1.54 -32.27
C MET A 194 -26.19 2.76 -32.32
N ASN A 195 -26.22 3.48 -33.44
CA ASN A 195 -27.14 4.61 -33.65
C ASN A 195 -28.59 4.20 -34.05
N GLN A 196 -28.81 2.91 -34.28
CA GLN A 196 -30.10 2.23 -34.50
C GLN A 196 -29.89 0.72 -34.33
N SER A 197 -30.97 -0.08 -34.34
CA SER A 197 -30.83 -1.54 -34.38
C SER A 197 -30.15 -1.99 -35.69
N LYS A 198 -29.18 -2.90 -35.58
CA LYS A 198 -28.30 -3.33 -36.70
C LYS A 198 -28.18 -4.84 -36.74
N THR A 199 -27.94 -5.37 -37.94
CA THR A 199 -27.56 -6.77 -38.15
C THR A 199 -26.19 -6.80 -38.80
N VAL A 200 -25.28 -7.62 -38.26
CA VAL A 200 -23.92 -7.79 -38.74
C VAL A 200 -23.64 -9.28 -38.88
N THR A 201 -23.09 -9.67 -40.04
CA THR A 201 -22.78 -11.07 -40.38
C THR A 201 -21.29 -11.21 -40.64
N ALA A 202 -20.62 -12.13 -39.94
CA ALA A 202 -19.26 -12.56 -40.28
C ALA A 202 -19.33 -13.60 -41.40
N HIS A 203 -18.67 -13.33 -42.53
CA HIS A 203 -18.53 -14.26 -43.64
C HIS A 203 -17.21 -15.01 -43.54
N PHE A 204 -17.29 -16.33 -43.70
CA PHE A 204 -16.16 -17.24 -43.74
C PHE A 204 -16.16 -18.01 -45.05
N ILE A 205 -14.98 -18.22 -45.63
CA ILE A 205 -14.82 -19.04 -46.84
C ILE A 205 -14.01 -20.28 -46.51
N THR A 206 -14.30 -21.39 -47.18
CA THR A 206 -13.49 -22.60 -47.11
C THR A 206 -12.11 -22.29 -47.69
N GLY A 207 -11.11 -22.26 -46.83
CA GLY A 207 -9.72 -22.05 -47.20
C GLY A 207 -8.91 -23.19 -46.60
N GLN A 208 -7.99 -23.77 -47.39
CA GLN A 208 -6.84 -24.43 -46.79
C GLN A 208 -6.23 -23.39 -45.85
N GLN A 209 -6.20 -23.67 -44.55
CA GLN A 209 -5.55 -22.75 -43.61
C GLN A 209 -4.17 -22.47 -44.17
N GLN A 210 -3.91 -21.22 -44.56
CA GLN A 210 -2.54 -20.84 -44.86
C GLN A 210 -1.79 -21.14 -43.57
N LYS A 211 -0.80 -21.99 -43.67
CA LYS A 211 0.06 -22.36 -42.56
C LYS A 211 1.27 -21.46 -42.63
N ALA A 212 1.76 -21.07 -41.47
CA ALA A 212 2.98 -20.33 -41.32
C ALA A 212 3.88 -21.11 -40.36
N TYR A 213 5.15 -21.22 -40.72
CA TYR A 213 6.14 -21.92 -39.91
C TYR A 213 6.89 -20.91 -39.04
N LEU A 214 6.95 -21.17 -37.73
CA LEU A 214 7.81 -20.46 -36.79
C LEU A 214 9.09 -21.28 -36.59
N ASP A 215 10.22 -20.75 -37.03
CA ASP A 215 11.55 -21.26 -36.70
C ASP A 215 12.09 -20.47 -35.49
N ILE A 216 12.17 -21.11 -34.32
CA ILE A 216 12.62 -20.50 -33.07
C ILE A 216 13.95 -21.11 -32.61
N SER A 217 14.92 -20.27 -32.26
CA SER A 217 16.24 -20.70 -31.80
C SER A 217 16.79 -19.81 -30.68
N SER A 218 17.82 -20.29 -29.98
CA SER A 218 18.62 -19.52 -29.02
C SER A 218 20.01 -19.22 -29.58
N SER A 219 20.54 -18.04 -29.29
CA SER A 219 21.88 -17.62 -29.71
C SER A 219 22.61 -16.92 -28.55
N PRO A 220 23.73 -17.46 -28.04
CA PRO A 220 24.27 -18.79 -28.35
C PRO A 220 23.31 -19.91 -27.89
N ALA A 221 23.39 -21.09 -28.52
CA ALA A 221 22.51 -22.22 -28.22
C ALA A 221 22.60 -22.68 -26.74
N ASP A 222 23.79 -22.56 -26.15
CA ASP A 222 24.04 -22.86 -24.72
C ASP A 222 23.64 -21.70 -23.78
N GLY A 223 23.22 -20.55 -24.31
CA GLY A 223 22.93 -19.35 -23.52
C GLY A 223 21.56 -19.34 -22.85
N GLY A 224 20.66 -20.24 -23.25
CA GLY A 224 19.31 -20.34 -22.69
C GLY A 224 18.40 -21.21 -23.55
N SER A 225 17.18 -21.41 -23.07
CA SER A 225 16.11 -22.14 -23.74
C SER A 225 14.97 -21.21 -24.16
N THR A 226 14.15 -21.65 -25.11
CA THR A 226 12.90 -20.99 -25.47
C THR A 226 11.69 -21.87 -25.18
N THR A 227 10.52 -21.25 -25.06
CA THR A 227 9.21 -21.92 -25.09
C THR A 227 8.40 -21.28 -26.22
N PRO A 228 7.94 -22.02 -27.27
CA PRO A 228 8.28 -23.41 -27.58
C PRO A 228 9.79 -23.66 -27.65
N ALA A 229 10.20 -24.91 -27.40
CA ALA A 229 11.61 -25.32 -27.47
C ALA A 229 12.21 -24.97 -28.85
N THR A 230 13.54 -24.94 -28.97
CA THR A 230 14.18 -24.60 -30.25
C THR A 230 13.76 -25.58 -31.34
N GLY A 231 13.27 -25.08 -32.47
CA GLY A 231 12.76 -25.90 -33.57
C GLY A 231 11.79 -25.17 -34.48
N VAL A 232 11.26 -25.91 -35.46
CA VAL A 232 10.26 -25.41 -36.41
C VAL A 232 8.88 -25.91 -36.03
N TYR A 233 7.95 -24.99 -35.84
CA TYR A 233 6.57 -25.25 -35.42
C TYR A 233 5.59 -24.72 -36.44
N GLU A 234 4.54 -25.50 -36.69
CA GLU A 234 3.49 -25.15 -37.64
C GLU A 234 2.33 -24.45 -36.92
N TYR A 235 1.96 -23.26 -37.40
CA TYR A 235 0.84 -22.49 -36.87
C TYR A 235 -0.10 -22.07 -37.99
N ALA A 236 -1.35 -21.78 -37.61
CA ALA A 236 -2.30 -21.14 -38.52
C ALA A 236 -1.85 -19.71 -38.86
N MET A 237 -2.03 -19.27 -40.11
CA MET A 237 -1.76 -17.89 -40.52
C MET A 237 -2.55 -16.90 -39.64
N ASN A 238 -1.88 -15.85 -39.20
CA ASN A 238 -2.32 -14.83 -38.24
C ASN A 238 -2.56 -15.31 -36.80
N ALA A 239 -2.18 -16.55 -36.45
CA ALA A 239 -2.19 -16.99 -35.06
C ALA A 239 -1.22 -16.13 -34.23
N VAL A 240 -1.63 -15.76 -33.02
CA VAL A 240 -0.77 -15.10 -32.03
C VAL A 240 -0.18 -16.17 -31.12
N VAL A 241 1.13 -16.39 -31.22
CA VAL A 241 1.86 -17.40 -30.45
C VAL A 241 2.60 -16.70 -29.32
N GLY A 242 2.41 -17.17 -28.09
CA GLY A 242 3.22 -16.75 -26.95
C GLY A 242 4.57 -17.44 -27.00
N ILE A 243 5.65 -16.66 -26.85
CA ILE A 243 7.01 -17.19 -26.79
C ILE A 243 7.73 -16.66 -25.54
N GLU A 244 8.56 -17.50 -24.95
CA GLU A 244 9.35 -17.18 -23.76
C GLU A 244 10.82 -17.57 -23.97
N ALA A 245 11.73 -16.78 -23.41
CA ALA A 245 13.16 -17.04 -23.36
C ALA A 245 13.61 -17.16 -21.89
N THR A 246 14.22 -18.29 -21.54
CA THR A 246 14.75 -18.57 -20.22
C THR A 246 16.28 -18.65 -20.31
N PRO A 247 17.04 -17.69 -19.74
CA PRO A 247 18.50 -17.74 -19.75
C PRO A 247 19.04 -18.95 -19.00
N ALA A 248 20.14 -19.53 -19.51
CA ALA A 248 20.93 -20.51 -18.78
C ALA A 248 21.78 -19.81 -17.70
N PRO A 249 22.25 -20.52 -16.65
CA PRO A 249 23.14 -19.93 -15.65
C PRO A 249 24.36 -19.22 -16.27
N GLY A 250 24.59 -17.96 -15.90
CA GLY A 250 25.69 -17.13 -16.42
C GLY A 250 25.39 -16.42 -17.75
N TYR A 251 24.14 -16.40 -18.19
CA TYR A 251 23.67 -15.66 -19.35
C TYR A 251 22.49 -14.76 -18.97
N VAL A 252 22.35 -13.63 -19.68
CA VAL A 252 21.17 -12.77 -19.60
C VAL A 252 20.46 -12.72 -20.95
N PHE A 253 19.14 -12.64 -20.91
CA PHE A 253 18.35 -12.39 -22.10
C PHE A 253 18.53 -10.93 -22.53
N VAL A 254 19.01 -10.71 -23.75
CA VAL A 254 19.29 -9.39 -24.32
C VAL A 254 18.09 -8.87 -25.12
N GLY A 255 17.35 -9.79 -25.73
CA GLY A 255 16.22 -9.47 -26.58
C GLY A 255 15.98 -10.53 -27.64
N TRP A 256 14.85 -10.45 -28.32
CA TRP A 256 14.51 -11.25 -29.49
C TRP A 256 15.00 -10.57 -30.77
N THR A 257 15.64 -11.33 -31.65
CA THR A 257 15.79 -10.97 -33.06
C THR A 257 14.61 -11.54 -33.84
N GLY A 258 13.89 -10.72 -34.59
CA GLY A 258 12.75 -11.13 -35.41
C GLY A 258 11.52 -10.25 -35.16
N ASN A 259 10.40 -10.59 -35.82
CA ASN A 259 9.17 -9.79 -35.75
C ASN A 259 8.29 -10.23 -34.56
N VAL A 260 8.61 -9.76 -33.37
CA VAL A 260 7.85 -10.01 -32.13
C VAL A 260 7.22 -8.72 -31.61
N ALA A 261 6.16 -8.82 -30.80
CA ALA A 261 5.39 -7.68 -30.30
C ALA A 261 6.23 -6.77 -29.37
N ASP A 262 7.01 -7.37 -28.49
CA ASP A 262 8.00 -6.69 -27.66
C ASP A 262 9.34 -7.46 -27.73
N PRO A 263 10.35 -6.96 -28.43
CA PRO A 263 11.64 -7.63 -28.56
C PRO A 263 12.50 -7.57 -27.30
N ASN A 264 12.20 -6.72 -26.32
CA ASN A 264 13.03 -6.58 -25.11
C ASN A 264 12.48 -7.37 -23.92
N SER A 265 11.28 -7.92 -24.03
CA SER A 265 10.66 -8.73 -22.98
C SER A 265 11.00 -10.22 -23.15
N PRO A 266 11.45 -10.92 -22.09
CA PRO A 266 11.73 -12.36 -22.17
C PRO A 266 10.46 -13.19 -22.45
N THR A 267 9.28 -12.65 -22.13
CA THR A 267 7.97 -13.19 -22.53
C THR A 267 7.30 -12.23 -23.51
N THR A 268 7.02 -12.67 -24.73
CA THR A 268 6.45 -11.83 -25.79
C THR A 268 5.51 -12.63 -26.69
N THR A 269 4.92 -12.00 -27.70
CA THR A 269 4.05 -12.68 -28.67
C THR A 269 4.52 -12.45 -30.11
N ILE A 270 4.21 -13.39 -30.99
CA ILE A 270 4.40 -13.26 -32.43
C ILE A 270 3.08 -13.50 -33.17
N THR A 271 2.75 -12.63 -34.12
CA THR A 271 1.62 -12.83 -35.03
C THR A 271 2.11 -13.49 -36.31
N MET A 272 1.65 -14.70 -36.59
CA MET A 272 2.10 -15.55 -37.71
C MET A 272 1.53 -15.09 -39.06
N ALA A 273 1.79 -13.85 -39.48
CA ALA A 273 1.35 -13.28 -40.76
C ALA A 273 2.11 -13.82 -42.00
N GLY A 274 2.82 -14.94 -41.85
CA GLY A 274 3.70 -15.61 -42.81
C GLY A 274 4.75 -16.44 -42.06
N ASP A 275 5.64 -17.14 -42.75
CA ASP A 275 6.76 -17.85 -42.12
C ASP A 275 7.65 -16.83 -41.36
N GLN A 276 8.00 -17.16 -40.12
CA GLN A 276 8.75 -16.28 -39.22
C GLN A 276 9.95 -17.04 -38.65
N THR A 277 11.07 -16.34 -38.54
CA THR A 277 12.24 -16.82 -37.80
C THR A 277 12.51 -15.87 -36.66
N VAL A 278 12.60 -16.41 -35.44
CA VAL A 278 12.95 -15.64 -34.24
C VAL A 278 14.10 -16.28 -33.49
N VAL A 279 14.95 -15.44 -32.92
CA VAL A 279 16.12 -15.88 -32.15
C VAL A 279 16.06 -15.21 -30.79
N ALA A 280 16.02 -15.98 -29.71
CA ALA A 280 16.29 -15.46 -28.37
C ALA A 280 17.78 -15.19 -28.27
N ASN A 281 18.17 -13.92 -28.18
CA ASN A 281 19.58 -13.55 -28.01
C ASN A 281 19.90 -13.53 -26.52
N PHE A 282 20.92 -14.29 -26.17
CA PHE A 282 21.53 -14.29 -24.86
C PHE A 282 22.94 -13.75 -25.01
N GLU A 283 23.37 -12.94 -24.06
CA GLU A 283 24.78 -12.64 -23.87
C GLU A 283 25.23 -13.35 -22.61
N PRO A 284 26.48 -13.83 -22.54
CA PRO A 284 27.07 -14.15 -21.25
C PRO A 284 26.81 -12.94 -20.36
N GLU A 285 26.21 -13.17 -19.20
CA GLU A 285 25.97 -12.14 -18.22
C GLU A 285 27.30 -11.43 -18.03
N ASN A 286 27.44 -10.23 -18.62
CA ASN A 286 28.66 -9.45 -18.48
C ASN A 286 28.69 -9.11 -17.00
N GLY A 287 29.47 -9.91 -16.30
CA GLY A 287 29.36 -10.09 -14.87
C GLY A 287 29.43 -8.74 -14.19
N ASN A 288 28.32 -8.36 -13.58
CA ASN A 288 28.45 -7.66 -12.32
C ASN A 288 28.17 -8.63 -11.17
N ASN A 289 28.28 -9.95 -11.38
CA ASN A 289 28.67 -10.76 -10.24
C ASN A 289 30.01 -10.22 -9.77
N VAL A 290 29.97 -9.56 -8.63
CA VAL A 290 31.13 -8.95 -8.05
C VAL A 290 31.96 -10.08 -7.49
N ILE A 291 33.16 -10.25 -8.05
CA ILE A 291 34.08 -11.29 -7.65
C ILE A 291 34.69 -10.90 -6.32
N PHE A 292 34.45 -11.71 -5.29
CA PHE A 292 35.19 -11.64 -4.05
C PHE A 292 36.22 -12.76 -4.01
N SER A 293 37.48 -12.39 -3.87
CA SER A 293 38.56 -13.32 -3.53
C SER A 293 38.84 -13.22 -2.03
N PHE A 294 38.47 -14.25 -1.28
CA PHE A 294 38.84 -14.38 0.13
C PHE A 294 40.15 -15.14 0.27
N ASN A 295 41.13 -14.50 0.90
CA ASN A 295 42.47 -15.04 1.09
C ASN A 295 42.82 -15.12 2.57
N VAL A 296 43.81 -15.95 2.90
CA VAL A 296 44.41 -16.07 4.23
C VAL A 296 45.91 -15.91 4.10
N SER A 297 46.50 -15.04 4.92
CA SER A 297 47.93 -14.77 4.93
C SER A 297 48.49 -14.76 6.36
N PRO A 298 49.55 -15.54 6.65
CA PRO A 298 50.16 -16.57 5.81
C PRO A 298 49.22 -17.76 5.51
N VAL A 299 49.47 -18.52 4.45
CA VAL A 299 48.66 -19.72 4.18
C VAL A 299 48.82 -20.75 5.31
N GLY A 300 47.72 -21.32 5.79
CA GLY A 300 47.71 -22.36 6.83
C GLY A 300 47.70 -21.84 8.28
N THR A 301 47.41 -20.56 8.49
CA THR A 301 47.33 -19.93 9.82
C THR A 301 45.89 -19.71 10.32
N GLY A 302 44.90 -19.97 9.47
CA GLY A 302 43.48 -19.80 9.76
C GLY A 302 42.62 -20.07 8.53
N THR A 303 41.33 -19.75 8.62
CA THR A 303 40.36 -19.75 7.53
C THR A 303 39.47 -18.51 7.61
N THR A 304 38.78 -18.19 6.52
CA THR A 304 37.66 -17.23 6.53
C THR A 304 36.33 -17.97 6.49
N ALA A 305 35.23 -17.29 6.80
CA ALA A 305 33.86 -17.69 6.50
C ALA A 305 33.18 -16.47 5.83
N PRO A 306 32.83 -16.52 4.53
CA PRO A 306 32.94 -17.62 3.58
C PRO A 306 34.37 -18.16 3.42
N ALA A 307 34.50 -19.46 3.11
CA ALA A 307 35.81 -20.13 3.02
C ALA A 307 36.74 -19.45 2.02
N PRO A 308 38.07 -19.48 2.21
CA PRO A 308 39.01 -18.89 1.27
C PRO A 308 38.81 -19.42 -0.15
N GLY A 309 38.84 -18.53 -1.14
CA GLY A 309 38.52 -18.83 -2.53
C GLY A 309 37.78 -17.71 -3.24
N ILE A 310 37.40 -17.99 -4.48
CA ILE A 310 36.63 -17.06 -5.33
C ILE A 310 35.14 -17.32 -5.11
N HIS A 311 34.41 -16.25 -4.79
CA HIS A 311 32.96 -16.26 -4.60
C HIS A 311 32.31 -15.21 -5.50
N LEU A 312 31.08 -15.48 -5.90
CA LEU A 312 30.28 -14.63 -6.77
C LEU A 312 29.09 -14.11 -5.97
N TYR A 313 28.93 -12.79 -5.93
CA TYR A 313 27.83 -12.11 -5.24
C TYR A 313 27.09 -11.17 -6.18
N SER A 314 25.79 -10.98 -5.90
CA SER A 314 24.98 -10.05 -6.70
C SER A 314 25.36 -8.60 -6.37
N PRO A 315 25.33 -7.66 -7.34
CA PRO A 315 25.59 -6.24 -7.07
C PRO A 315 24.76 -5.67 -5.92
N GLY A 316 25.42 -4.98 -4.99
CA GLY A 316 24.79 -4.34 -3.83
C GLY A 316 24.49 -5.29 -2.67
N GLU A 317 24.77 -6.58 -2.79
CA GLU A 317 24.68 -7.54 -1.69
C GLU A 317 25.68 -7.17 -0.57
N THR A 318 25.25 -7.28 0.69
CA THR A 318 26.14 -7.12 1.85
C THR A 318 26.51 -8.49 2.39
N VAL A 319 27.78 -8.85 2.28
CA VAL A 319 28.32 -10.16 2.67
C VAL A 319 28.97 -10.04 4.05
N SER A 320 28.54 -10.88 4.99
CA SER A 320 29.21 -11.00 6.30
C SER A 320 30.43 -11.91 6.18
N VAL A 321 31.58 -11.46 6.68
CA VAL A 321 32.85 -12.19 6.62
C VAL A 321 33.45 -12.32 8.01
N SER A 322 33.98 -13.50 8.33
CA SER A 322 34.61 -13.80 9.62
C SER A 322 35.97 -14.48 9.43
N ALA A 323 36.93 -14.17 10.28
CA ALA A 323 38.25 -14.78 10.31
C ALA A 323 38.39 -15.74 11.48
N ILE A 324 38.75 -16.99 11.20
CA ILE A 324 38.88 -18.07 12.18
C ILE A 324 40.36 -18.49 12.22
N PRO A 325 41.13 -18.05 13.23
CA PRO A 325 42.53 -18.46 13.38
C PRO A 325 42.63 -19.95 13.73
N TYR A 326 43.74 -20.58 13.30
CA TYR A 326 44.12 -21.92 13.77
C TYR A 326 44.97 -21.83 15.03
N ASP A 327 45.12 -22.96 15.74
CA ASP A 327 45.89 -23.04 16.98
C ASP A 327 47.29 -22.42 16.85
N GLY A 328 47.58 -21.48 17.77
CA GLY A 328 48.85 -20.76 17.82
C GLY A 328 48.94 -19.52 16.91
N TYR A 329 47.83 -19.10 16.31
CA TYR A 329 47.70 -17.86 15.54
C TYR A 329 46.55 -17.00 16.08
N TYR A 330 46.62 -15.70 15.82
CA TYR A 330 45.53 -14.77 16.09
C TYR A 330 45.24 -13.93 14.85
N PHE A 331 44.01 -13.41 14.77
CA PHE A 331 43.59 -12.52 13.70
C PHE A 331 44.21 -11.12 13.89
N ALA A 332 45.02 -10.69 12.94
CA ALA A 332 45.74 -9.42 12.98
C ALA A 332 45.04 -8.29 12.20
N GLY A 333 43.99 -8.61 11.45
CA GLY A 333 43.21 -7.65 10.65
C GLY A 333 42.87 -8.16 9.26
N TRP A 334 41.95 -7.46 8.60
CA TRP A 334 41.63 -7.64 7.19
C TRP A 334 42.46 -6.69 6.33
N TYR A 335 42.96 -7.19 5.21
CA TYR A 335 43.51 -6.38 4.13
C TYR A 335 42.54 -6.43 2.94
N GLY A 336 42.05 -5.27 2.50
CA GLY A 336 41.03 -5.17 1.46
C GLY A 336 39.93 -4.18 1.84
N ASP A 337 38.85 -4.17 1.06
CA ASP A 337 37.70 -3.27 1.27
C ASP A 337 36.66 -3.96 2.16
N VAL A 338 36.71 -3.69 3.47
CA VAL A 338 35.75 -4.17 4.47
C VAL A 338 35.30 -2.98 5.32
N VAL A 339 34.10 -3.05 5.89
CA VAL A 339 33.52 -1.97 6.71
C VAL A 339 34.37 -1.69 7.95
N ASP A 340 34.78 -2.74 8.65
CA ASP A 340 35.70 -2.67 9.79
C ASP A 340 36.85 -3.67 9.60
N PRO A 341 38.07 -3.21 9.25
CA PRO A 341 39.21 -4.07 9.01
C PRO A 341 39.81 -4.67 10.28
N ASN A 342 39.44 -4.17 11.46
CA ASN A 342 40.02 -4.59 12.72
C ASN A 342 39.13 -5.58 13.49
N SER A 343 37.86 -5.69 13.10
CA SER A 343 36.95 -6.67 13.67
C SER A 343 37.15 -8.06 13.06
N GLN A 344 37.24 -9.09 13.91
CA GLN A 344 37.29 -10.50 13.49
C GLN A 344 36.07 -10.90 12.65
N THR A 345 34.95 -10.18 12.79
CA THR A 345 33.74 -10.33 11.98
C THR A 345 33.30 -8.97 11.43
N THR A 346 33.17 -8.86 10.12
CA THR A 346 32.91 -7.58 9.42
C THR A 346 32.02 -7.81 8.20
N THR A 347 31.73 -6.76 7.43
CA THR A 347 30.94 -6.86 6.19
C THR A 347 31.70 -6.29 4.99
N VAL A 348 31.35 -6.78 3.81
CA VAL A 348 31.83 -6.31 2.50
C VAL A 348 30.62 -6.06 1.61
N ILE A 349 30.60 -4.92 0.92
CA ILE A 349 29.53 -4.59 -0.03
C ILE A 349 29.96 -5.00 -1.44
N ALA A 350 29.12 -5.78 -2.11
CA ALA A 350 29.35 -6.27 -3.47
C ALA A 350 29.09 -5.17 -4.51
N ASP A 351 29.87 -4.09 -4.49
CA ASP A 351 29.74 -2.95 -5.43
C ASP A 351 30.68 -3.04 -6.65
N THR A 352 31.84 -3.67 -6.49
CA THR A 352 32.95 -3.83 -7.44
C THR A 352 33.80 -5.02 -7.02
N ASN A 353 34.54 -5.66 -7.92
CA ASN A 353 35.40 -6.80 -7.59
C ASN A 353 36.33 -6.49 -6.41
N LYS A 354 36.29 -7.33 -5.36
CA LYS A 354 37.08 -7.14 -4.14
C LYS A 354 38.03 -8.31 -3.92
N GLU A 355 39.19 -7.97 -3.37
CA GLU A 355 40.10 -8.94 -2.76
C GLU A 355 40.17 -8.62 -1.27
N VAL A 356 39.88 -9.61 -0.44
CA VAL A 356 39.83 -9.48 1.03
C VAL A 356 40.67 -10.59 1.62
N THR A 357 41.72 -10.23 2.34
CA THR A 357 42.66 -11.16 2.95
C THR A 357 42.57 -11.07 4.47
N ALA A 358 42.26 -12.17 5.14
CA ALA A 358 42.45 -12.27 6.58
C ALA A 358 43.94 -12.45 6.89
N MET A 359 44.50 -11.51 7.64
CA MET A 359 45.87 -11.55 8.11
C MET A 359 45.92 -12.22 9.47
N PHE A 360 46.82 -13.17 9.65
CA PHE A 360 47.05 -13.83 10.92
C PHE A 360 48.52 -13.77 11.30
N GLU A 361 48.80 -13.60 12.59
CA GLU A 361 50.14 -13.62 13.13
C GLU A 361 50.32 -14.79 14.11
N LYS A 362 51.53 -15.35 14.14
CA LYS A 362 51.87 -16.45 15.04
C LYS A 362 52.01 -15.91 16.47
N GLY A 363 51.20 -16.39 17.40
CA GLY A 363 51.21 -15.99 18.80
C GLY A 363 49.82 -15.74 19.37
N GLU A 364 49.79 -15.01 20.48
CA GLU A 364 48.59 -14.43 21.07
C GLU A 364 48.42 -12.99 20.54
N PRO A 365 47.20 -12.47 20.41
CA PRO A 365 46.97 -11.10 19.97
C PRO A 365 47.72 -10.09 20.82
N ARG A 366 48.15 -8.99 20.20
CA ARG A 366 48.64 -7.84 20.97
C ARG A 366 47.54 -7.41 21.90
N LYS A 367 47.81 -7.49 23.21
CA LYS A 367 46.89 -7.06 24.24
C LYS A 367 47.24 -5.66 24.66
N TYR A 368 46.23 -4.81 24.75
CA TYR A 368 46.34 -3.50 25.36
C TYR A 368 45.65 -3.47 26.70
N THR A 369 46.18 -2.63 27.58
CA THR A 369 45.68 -2.47 28.93
C THR A 369 44.69 -1.31 28.99
N LEU A 370 43.46 -1.59 29.43
CA LEU A 370 42.49 -0.58 29.86
C LEU A 370 42.58 -0.40 31.37
N SER A 371 43.01 0.78 31.80
CA SER A 371 42.99 1.21 33.20
C SER A 371 41.75 2.04 33.49
N MET A 372 40.84 1.50 34.29
CA MET A 372 39.63 2.17 34.77
C MET A 372 39.88 2.86 36.12
N MET A 373 39.53 4.13 36.22
CA MET A 373 39.63 4.92 37.47
C MET A 373 38.37 5.76 37.72
N VAL A 374 38.15 6.14 38.97
CA VAL A 374 37.07 7.02 39.43
C VAL A 374 37.67 8.26 40.08
N ASN A 375 37.19 9.45 39.69
CA ASN A 375 37.59 10.72 40.28
C ASN A 375 36.36 11.55 40.71
N PRO A 376 36.26 12.01 41.97
CA PRO A 376 37.10 11.62 43.10
C PRO A 376 36.88 10.15 43.49
N GLN A 377 37.88 9.52 44.12
CA GLN A 377 37.77 8.14 44.59
C GLN A 377 36.55 7.97 45.51
N GLY A 378 35.72 6.96 45.24
CA GLY A 378 34.45 6.75 45.95
C GLY A 378 33.29 7.63 45.48
N GLY A 379 33.47 8.43 44.42
CA GLY A 379 32.39 9.20 43.79
C GLY A 379 31.38 8.35 42.99
N GLY A 380 31.73 7.10 42.69
CA GLY A 380 30.89 6.14 42.00
C GLY A 380 31.60 4.82 41.73
N ILE A 381 30.97 3.97 40.94
CA ILE A 381 31.52 2.71 40.45
C ILE A 381 31.49 2.68 38.92
N THR A 382 32.35 1.85 38.32
CA THR A 382 32.38 1.59 36.88
C THR A 382 32.15 0.10 36.58
N ALA A 383 31.76 -0.21 35.36
CA ALA A 383 31.80 -1.55 34.78
C ALA A 383 32.55 -1.44 33.44
N PRO A 384 33.69 -2.13 33.24
CA PRO A 384 34.41 -2.92 34.25
C PRO A 384 34.83 -2.06 35.46
N SER A 385 34.97 -2.70 36.63
CA SER A 385 35.29 -2.01 37.89
C SER A 385 36.62 -1.27 37.83
N GLU A 386 36.92 -0.41 38.80
CA GLU A 386 38.26 0.21 38.87
C GLU A 386 39.34 -0.87 38.87
N GLY A 387 40.34 -0.70 38.02
CA GLY A 387 41.37 -1.71 37.82
C GLY A 387 41.97 -1.69 36.43
N SER A 388 42.88 -2.64 36.20
CA SER A 388 43.61 -2.80 34.96
C SER A 388 43.17 -4.10 34.29
N TYR A 389 42.71 -4.00 33.06
CA TYR A 389 42.18 -5.12 32.27
C TYR A 389 42.93 -5.21 30.95
N THR A 390 43.18 -6.41 30.47
CA THR A 390 43.82 -6.63 29.17
C THR A 390 42.79 -7.10 28.17
N TYR A 391 42.74 -6.40 27.04
CA TYR A 391 41.84 -6.67 25.92
C TYR A 391 42.64 -6.86 24.65
N ASP A 392 42.07 -7.57 23.69
CA ASP A 392 42.72 -7.77 22.41
C ASP A 392 42.73 -6.46 21.60
N GLU A 393 43.74 -6.29 20.75
CA GLU A 393 43.85 -5.12 19.88
C GLU A 393 42.57 -4.92 19.05
N ASN A 394 42.06 -3.68 19.09
CA ASN A 394 40.82 -3.20 18.49
C ASN A 394 39.51 -3.72 19.08
N GLU A 395 39.55 -4.49 20.18
CA GLU A 395 38.33 -4.88 20.89
C GLU A 395 37.54 -3.64 21.36
N VAL A 396 36.22 -3.64 21.13
CA VAL A 396 35.32 -2.57 21.60
C VAL A 396 34.75 -2.96 22.96
N VAL A 397 35.25 -2.31 24.01
CA VAL A 397 34.84 -2.55 25.39
C VAL A 397 33.71 -1.60 25.75
N ASN A 398 32.54 -2.14 26.05
CA ASN A 398 31.43 -1.35 26.59
C ASN A 398 31.68 -1.05 28.06
N ILE A 399 31.58 0.23 28.43
CA ILE A 399 31.79 0.71 29.79
C ILE A 399 30.56 1.43 30.32
N ALA A 400 30.31 1.31 31.62
CA ALA A 400 29.20 1.96 32.30
C ALA A 400 29.63 2.52 33.65
N THR A 401 28.87 3.47 34.19
CA THR A 401 29.11 4.02 35.52
C THR A 401 27.84 4.30 36.30
N VAL A 402 27.93 4.16 37.63
CA VAL A 402 26.87 4.48 38.59
C VAL A 402 27.46 5.40 39.66
N PRO A 403 26.97 6.65 39.80
CA PRO A 403 27.39 7.54 40.88
C PRO A 403 27.05 6.99 42.26
N SER A 404 27.94 7.23 43.23
CA SER A 404 27.64 6.97 44.64
C SER A 404 26.72 8.05 45.21
N PRO A 405 26.00 7.79 46.32
CA PRO A 405 25.15 8.80 46.96
C PRO A 405 25.91 10.11 47.23
N GLY A 406 25.31 11.23 46.84
CA GLY A 406 25.93 12.56 46.97
C GLY A 406 26.86 12.96 45.82
N TYR A 407 26.95 12.17 44.75
CA TYR A 407 27.72 12.48 43.55
C TYR A 407 26.87 12.39 42.28
N VAL A 408 27.24 13.16 41.26
CA VAL A 408 26.73 13.05 39.89
C VAL A 408 27.85 12.72 38.92
N PHE A 409 27.58 11.84 37.97
CA PHE A 409 28.48 11.64 36.85
C PHE A 409 28.55 12.92 36.02
N LYS A 410 29.77 13.40 35.76
CA LYS A 410 30.00 14.61 34.95
C LYS A 410 30.41 14.24 33.54
N LYS A 411 31.41 13.37 33.41
CA LYS A 411 31.92 12.86 32.13
C LYS A 411 32.96 11.77 32.34
N TRP A 412 33.20 10.98 31.32
CA TRP A 412 34.42 10.21 31.16
C TRP A 412 35.55 11.13 30.72
N ILE A 413 36.77 10.86 31.20
CA ILE A 413 38.01 11.47 30.73
C ILE A 413 38.87 10.33 30.18
N GLY A 414 39.37 10.49 28.97
CA GLY A 414 40.08 9.44 28.24
C GLY A 414 39.50 9.29 26.83
N ASP A 415 39.91 8.23 26.15
CA ASP A 415 39.48 7.93 24.79
C ASP A 415 38.23 7.02 24.81
N VAL A 416 37.06 7.65 24.76
CA VAL A 416 35.74 7.00 24.77
C VAL A 416 34.87 7.56 23.66
N ALA A 417 33.92 6.76 23.15
CA ALA A 417 33.05 7.16 22.06
C ALA A 417 32.11 8.33 22.43
N ASN A 418 31.54 8.33 23.63
CA ASN A 418 30.69 9.42 24.14
C ASN A 418 31.07 9.76 25.59
N PRO A 419 31.82 10.85 25.81
CA PRO A 419 32.31 11.19 27.14
C PRO A 419 31.22 11.66 28.10
N THR A 420 30.04 12.04 27.63
CA THR A 420 28.96 12.58 28.49
C THR A 420 27.89 11.56 28.85
N SER A 421 27.92 10.38 28.21
CA SER A 421 26.95 9.32 28.49
C SER A 421 27.44 8.44 29.64
N PRO A 422 26.58 8.09 30.63
CA PRO A 422 26.95 7.17 31.70
C PRO A 422 27.22 5.74 31.19
N THR A 423 26.78 5.41 29.98
CA THR A 423 27.16 4.19 29.24
C THR A 423 27.82 4.58 27.92
N THR A 424 29.00 4.03 27.63
CA THR A 424 29.75 4.32 26.40
C THR A 424 30.67 3.15 26.03
N SER A 425 31.56 3.32 25.07
CA SER A 425 32.51 2.31 24.64
C SER A 425 33.92 2.87 24.46
N VAL A 426 34.91 1.96 24.52
CA VAL A 426 36.33 2.21 24.30
C VAL A 426 36.83 1.22 23.24
N THR A 427 37.44 1.70 22.17
CA THR A 427 38.10 0.83 21.16
C THR A 427 39.57 0.66 21.52
N MET A 428 40.02 -0.57 21.78
CA MET A 428 41.36 -0.85 22.31
C MET A 428 42.46 -0.84 21.24
N ASN A 429 42.81 0.32 20.69
CA ASN A 429 43.90 0.49 19.72
C ASN A 429 45.26 0.91 20.35
N GLY A 430 45.39 0.74 21.66
CA GLY A 430 46.54 1.15 22.46
C GLY A 430 46.24 1.03 23.95
N ASP A 431 47.25 1.11 24.81
CA ASP A 431 47.03 1.20 26.26
C ASP A 431 46.23 2.48 26.57
N LYS A 432 45.12 2.32 27.31
CA LYS A 432 44.18 3.40 27.59
C LYS A 432 43.94 3.54 29.07
N THR A 433 43.76 4.78 29.50
CA THR A 433 43.28 5.11 30.83
C THR A 433 41.98 5.89 30.70
N VAL A 434 40.93 5.39 31.34
CA VAL A 434 39.60 6.00 31.34
C VAL A 434 39.18 6.29 32.77
N ILE A 435 38.79 7.54 33.00
CA ILE A 435 38.41 8.05 34.32
C ILE A 435 36.94 8.44 34.30
N ALA A 436 36.12 7.79 35.11
CA ALA A 436 34.77 8.28 35.42
C ALA A 436 34.90 9.49 36.35
N ASN A 437 34.57 10.68 35.85
CA ASN A 437 34.64 11.90 36.63
C ASN A 437 33.27 12.25 37.20
N PHE A 438 33.21 12.44 38.51
CA PHE A 438 32.02 12.79 39.27
C PHE A 438 32.18 14.15 39.95
N GLY A 439 31.06 14.83 40.16
CA GLY A 439 31.01 16.05 40.98
C GLY A 439 30.16 15.80 42.21
N ALA A 440 30.59 16.31 43.36
CA ALA A 440 29.76 16.33 44.55
C ALA A 440 28.48 17.13 44.27
N VAL A 441 27.36 16.63 44.76
CA VAL A 441 26.08 17.33 44.77
C VAL A 441 26.17 18.40 45.86
N ASN A 442 25.89 19.65 45.52
CA ASN A 442 25.91 20.71 46.53
C ASN A 442 24.83 20.45 47.61
N PRO A 443 25.01 20.88 48.86
CA PRO A 443 24.03 20.69 49.92
C PRO A 443 22.63 21.27 49.59
N ASP A 444 22.59 22.28 48.73
CA ASP A 444 21.36 22.95 48.28
C ASP A 444 20.76 22.28 47.01
N GLN A 445 21.26 21.12 46.62
CA GLN A 445 20.83 20.38 45.43
C GLN A 445 20.25 19.01 45.77
N PHE A 446 19.27 18.60 44.98
CA PHE A 446 18.70 17.27 45.01
C PHE A 446 19.00 16.50 43.72
N MET A 447 19.03 15.19 43.85
CA MET A 447 19.33 14.24 42.78
C MET A 447 18.07 13.80 42.07
N LEU A 448 18.04 13.93 40.75
CA LEU A 448 17.05 13.33 39.86
C LEU A 448 17.69 12.16 39.11
N THR A 449 17.21 10.95 39.33
CA THR A 449 17.61 9.76 38.58
C THR A 449 16.55 9.41 37.56
N ILE A 450 16.89 9.47 36.27
CA ILE A 450 16.02 9.07 35.16
C ILE A 450 16.37 7.63 34.73
N VAL A 451 15.34 6.79 34.58
CA VAL A 451 15.47 5.39 34.14
C VAL A 451 14.57 5.16 32.92
N VAL A 452 15.02 4.37 31.94
CA VAL A 452 14.20 3.94 30.80
C VAL A 452 13.81 2.46 30.95
N ASN A 453 12.52 2.16 30.83
CA ASN A 453 11.99 0.81 30.98
C ASN A 453 11.10 0.40 29.78
N PRO A 454 11.44 -0.66 29.02
CA PRO A 454 12.68 -1.43 29.10
C PRO A 454 13.89 -0.63 28.57
N PRO A 455 15.14 -0.97 28.95
CA PRO A 455 16.34 -0.27 28.49
C PRO A 455 16.40 -0.20 26.96
N GLY A 456 16.72 0.99 26.42
CA GLY A 456 16.80 1.22 24.97
C GLY A 456 15.46 1.38 24.24
N ALA A 457 14.31 1.30 24.92
CA ALA A 457 12.98 1.49 24.31
C ALA A 457 12.66 2.94 23.93
N GLY A 458 13.43 3.90 24.40
CA GLY A 458 13.26 5.31 24.09
C GLY A 458 14.40 6.15 24.65
N VAL A 459 14.31 7.45 24.40
CA VAL A 459 15.24 8.46 24.94
C VAL A 459 14.47 9.45 25.80
N THR A 460 15.15 10.01 26.79
CA THR A 460 14.57 11.03 27.67
C THR A 460 15.37 12.32 27.63
N VAL A 461 14.71 13.42 28.00
CA VAL A 461 15.36 14.69 28.34
C VAL A 461 14.87 15.08 29.74
N PRO A 462 15.75 15.21 30.76
CA PRO A 462 17.17 14.88 30.76
C PRO A 462 17.44 13.42 30.37
N ASN A 463 18.61 13.14 29.83
CA ASN A 463 19.00 11.78 29.42
C ASN A 463 19.02 10.84 30.63
N GLU A 464 18.88 9.54 30.36
CA GLU A 464 18.97 8.49 31.37
C GLU A 464 20.23 8.65 32.24
N GLY A 465 20.09 8.44 33.55
CA GLY A 465 21.14 8.64 34.54
C GLY A 465 20.77 9.67 35.62
N SER A 466 21.75 10.04 36.43
CA SER A 466 21.54 10.91 37.60
C SER A 466 22.04 12.33 37.38
N HIS A 467 21.21 13.30 37.75
CA HIS A 467 21.41 14.73 37.54
C HIS A 467 21.17 15.52 38.84
N ALA A 468 21.92 16.58 39.08
CA ALA A 468 21.77 17.43 40.26
C ALA A 468 21.08 18.75 39.89
N TYR A 469 20.08 19.13 40.68
CA TYR A 469 19.27 20.33 40.50
C TYR A 469 19.11 21.08 41.82
N ASN A 470 18.97 22.41 41.77
CA ASN A 470 18.77 23.19 42.99
C ASN A 470 17.41 22.87 43.64
N ALA A 471 17.33 22.97 44.97
CA ALA A 471 16.07 22.82 45.68
C ALA A 471 15.01 23.82 45.16
N GLY A 472 13.79 23.33 44.90
CA GLY A 472 12.68 24.09 44.32
C GLY A 472 12.78 24.34 42.81
N GLN A 473 13.81 23.82 42.14
CA GLN A 473 13.92 23.94 40.68
C GLN A 473 12.88 23.06 39.98
N MET A 474 12.16 23.64 39.04
CA MET A 474 11.30 22.92 38.11
C MET A 474 12.14 22.34 36.96
N VAL A 475 12.06 21.02 36.77
CA VAL A 475 12.73 20.29 35.68
C VAL A 475 11.68 19.78 34.72
N ASN A 476 11.85 20.07 33.43
CA ASN A 476 10.99 19.55 32.37
C ASN A 476 11.52 18.20 31.91
N LEU A 477 10.61 17.23 31.81
CA LEU A 477 10.89 15.87 31.36
C LEU A 477 10.21 15.64 30.01
N LEU A 478 10.93 15.04 29.07
CA LEU A 478 10.40 14.58 27.79
C LEU A 478 10.80 13.13 27.56
N ALA A 479 9.86 12.27 27.21
CA ALA A 479 10.09 10.90 26.76
C ALA A 479 9.77 10.79 25.27
N VAL A 480 10.74 10.33 24.47
CA VAL A 480 10.57 10.06 23.04
C VAL A 480 10.78 8.57 22.81
N PRO A 481 9.74 7.82 22.40
CA PRO A 481 9.90 6.40 22.12
C PRO A 481 10.80 6.17 20.90
N ASN A 482 11.60 5.10 20.96
CA ASN A 482 12.33 4.62 19.78
C ASN A 482 11.35 3.88 18.84
N SER A 483 11.76 3.69 17.57
CA SER A 483 10.96 2.96 16.58
C SER A 483 10.51 1.60 17.12
N GLY A 484 9.23 1.27 16.94
CA GLY A 484 8.64 0.03 17.44
C GLY A 484 8.11 0.08 18.87
N TYR A 485 8.25 1.21 19.57
CA TYR A 485 7.74 1.41 20.92
C TYR A 485 6.77 2.59 20.99
N ARG A 486 5.89 2.57 22.00
CA ARG A 486 5.08 3.72 22.41
C ARG A 486 5.37 4.08 23.87
N PHE A 487 5.26 5.36 24.19
CA PHE A 487 5.30 5.82 25.57
C PHE A 487 4.02 5.38 26.31
N VAL A 488 4.18 4.79 27.48
CA VAL A 488 3.07 4.30 28.33
C VAL A 488 2.79 5.27 29.46
N GLY A 489 3.84 5.80 30.08
CA GLY A 489 3.73 6.69 31.23
C GLY A 489 5.02 6.78 32.03
N TRP A 490 5.11 7.79 32.88
CA TRP A 490 6.16 7.95 33.87
C TRP A 490 5.76 7.26 35.18
N THR A 491 6.69 6.56 35.80
CA THR A 491 6.59 6.13 37.21
C THR A 491 7.43 7.05 38.07
N GLY A 492 6.88 7.51 39.20
CA GLY A 492 7.55 8.40 40.14
C GLY A 492 6.77 9.69 40.37
N ASP A 493 7.37 10.63 41.08
CA ASP A 493 6.75 11.89 41.48
C ASP A 493 6.84 12.94 40.37
N VAL A 494 5.94 12.86 39.40
CA VAL A 494 5.82 13.82 38.29
C VAL A 494 4.41 14.44 38.25
N ASN A 495 4.31 15.67 37.75
CA ASN A 495 3.05 16.41 37.71
C ASN A 495 1.97 15.74 36.83
N ASN A 496 2.37 15.17 35.69
CA ASN A 496 1.48 14.44 34.79
C ASN A 496 2.16 13.15 34.31
N PRO A 497 1.89 12.00 34.94
CA PRO A 497 2.56 10.74 34.60
C PRO A 497 2.14 10.17 33.25
N ASN A 498 0.97 10.54 32.71
CA ASN A 498 0.46 9.99 31.45
C ASN A 498 0.84 10.82 30.21
N SER A 499 1.55 11.95 30.41
CA SER A 499 2.01 12.81 29.33
C SER A 499 3.49 12.59 29.06
N ALA A 500 3.84 12.37 27.79
CA ALA A 500 5.24 12.22 27.36
C ALA A 500 6.09 13.46 27.70
N SER A 501 5.47 14.63 27.76
CA SER A 501 6.07 15.86 28.29
C SER A 501 5.46 16.16 29.66
N THR A 502 6.30 16.21 30.69
CA THR A 502 5.87 16.46 32.07
C THR A 502 6.90 17.32 32.80
N SER A 503 6.64 17.64 34.06
CA SER A 503 7.58 18.37 34.89
C SER A 503 7.59 17.84 36.32
N ILE A 504 8.67 18.15 37.01
CA ILE A 504 8.93 17.75 38.38
C ILE A 504 9.56 18.91 39.13
N GLU A 505 9.10 19.16 40.36
CA GLU A 505 9.74 20.10 41.28
C GLU A 505 10.75 19.36 42.14
N MET A 506 11.99 19.84 42.18
CA MET A 506 13.06 19.19 42.94
C MET A 506 13.00 19.59 44.42
N THR A 507 12.19 18.87 45.21
CA THR A 507 12.03 19.07 46.67
C THR A 507 12.82 18.08 47.53
N ASP A 508 13.24 16.96 46.95
CA ASP A 508 14.04 15.89 47.53
C ASP A 508 14.70 15.09 46.40
N ASN A 509 15.46 14.05 46.74
CA ASN A 509 16.02 13.12 45.74
C ASN A 509 14.90 12.27 45.12
N LYS A 510 14.75 12.30 43.80
CA LYS A 510 13.67 11.64 43.07
C LYS A 510 14.22 10.66 42.03
N THR A 511 13.53 9.53 41.86
CA THR A 511 13.79 8.57 40.78
C THR A 511 12.55 8.47 39.91
N ILE A 512 12.71 8.73 38.61
CA ILE A 512 11.63 8.76 37.63
C ILE A 512 11.94 7.75 36.52
N THR A 513 10.96 6.92 36.19
CA THR A 513 11.08 5.91 35.12
C THR A 513 10.18 6.26 33.95
N ALA A 514 10.74 6.42 32.75
CA ALA A 514 9.96 6.45 31.50
C ALA A 514 9.61 5.01 31.11
N ASN A 515 8.32 4.67 31.10
CA ASN A 515 7.86 3.36 30.67
C ASN A 515 7.41 3.39 29.22
N PHE A 516 7.87 2.41 28.47
CA PHE A 516 7.53 2.17 27.08
C PHE A 516 6.99 0.75 26.92
N ALA A 517 6.19 0.54 25.89
CA ALA A 517 5.74 -0.79 25.50
C ALA A 517 5.88 -0.94 23.98
N PRO A 518 6.14 -2.16 23.47
CA PRO A 518 6.12 -2.42 22.03
C PRO A 518 4.80 -1.91 21.44
N GLU A 519 4.90 -1.15 20.36
CA GLU A 519 3.75 -0.79 19.54
C GLU A 519 3.45 -1.98 18.63
N ASN A 520 2.24 -2.53 18.73
CA ASN A 520 1.83 -3.68 17.93
C ASN A 520 0.69 -3.27 17.02
N PHE A 521 0.73 -3.75 15.78
CA PHE A 521 -0.37 -3.64 14.83
C PHE A 521 -0.94 -5.03 14.52
N LYS A 522 -2.22 -5.04 14.16
CA LYS A 522 -2.94 -6.24 13.80
C LYS A 522 -2.66 -6.57 12.32
N VAL A 523 -2.15 -7.77 12.05
CA VAL A 523 -2.08 -8.37 10.72
C VAL A 523 -3.21 -9.37 10.59
N THR A 524 -4.15 -9.10 9.70
CA THR A 524 -5.34 -9.92 9.45
C THR A 524 -5.16 -10.68 8.16
N MET A 525 -5.15 -12.01 8.24
CA MET A 525 -5.00 -12.91 7.10
C MET A 525 -6.32 -13.60 6.77
N ASN A 526 -6.73 -13.55 5.50
CA ASN A 526 -7.92 -14.24 4.99
C ASN A 526 -7.55 -15.15 3.82
N VAL A 527 -8.41 -16.12 3.54
CA VAL A 527 -8.33 -16.98 2.34
C VAL A 527 -9.66 -16.99 1.61
N THR A 528 -9.60 -17.03 0.28
CA THR A 528 -10.77 -17.22 -0.57
C THR A 528 -10.43 -18.15 -1.73
N PRO A 529 -11.27 -19.15 -2.05
CA PRO A 529 -12.44 -19.61 -1.29
C PRO A 529 -12.10 -20.11 0.13
N THR A 530 -13.08 -20.12 1.04
CA THR A 530 -12.87 -20.64 2.40
C THR A 530 -12.54 -22.13 2.35
N GLY A 531 -11.41 -22.52 2.94
CA GLY A 531 -10.93 -23.92 2.94
C GLY A 531 -10.01 -24.28 1.76
N ALA A 532 -9.79 -23.38 0.80
CA ALA A 532 -8.94 -23.63 -0.37
C ALA A 532 -7.42 -23.62 -0.06
N GLY A 533 -7.03 -23.24 1.16
CA GLY A 533 -5.63 -23.20 1.59
C GLY A 533 -5.47 -22.59 2.97
N THR A 534 -4.22 -22.42 3.38
CA THR A 534 -3.81 -21.76 4.63
C THR A 534 -2.80 -20.65 4.36
N THR A 535 -2.61 -19.76 5.33
CA THR A 535 -1.62 -18.69 5.26
C THR A 535 -0.64 -18.75 6.42
N VAL A 536 0.54 -18.17 6.24
CA VAL A 536 1.47 -17.81 7.31
C VAL A 536 1.71 -16.29 7.22
N PRO A 537 1.39 -15.48 8.24
CA PRO A 537 0.72 -15.82 9.50
C PRO A 537 -0.65 -16.50 9.29
N SER A 538 -1.06 -17.30 10.27
CA SER A 538 -2.31 -18.06 10.21
C SER A 538 -3.52 -17.15 10.01
N ILE A 539 -4.55 -17.70 9.36
CA ILE A 539 -5.83 -17.02 9.12
C ILE A 539 -6.37 -16.40 10.41
N GLY A 540 -6.89 -15.18 10.31
CA GLY A 540 -7.33 -14.36 11.42
C GLY A 540 -6.30 -13.31 11.83
N ASP A 541 -6.39 -12.88 13.09
CA ASP A 541 -5.64 -11.75 13.60
C ASP A 541 -4.34 -12.21 14.27
N THR A 542 -3.22 -11.64 13.86
CA THR A 542 -1.93 -11.77 14.55
C THR A 542 -1.41 -10.39 14.95
N MET A 543 -1.02 -10.22 16.21
CA MET A 543 -0.37 -8.98 16.66
C MET A 543 1.12 -9.04 16.32
N VAL A 544 1.61 -8.04 15.60
CA VAL A 544 3.00 -7.94 15.16
C VAL A 544 3.56 -6.60 15.59
N ALA A 545 4.82 -6.59 16.04
CA ALA A 545 5.50 -5.36 16.44
C ALA A 545 5.69 -4.42 15.24
N ALA A 546 5.44 -3.12 15.47
CA ALA A 546 5.62 -2.07 14.49
C ALA A 546 7.07 -2.06 13.95
N GLY A 547 7.20 -1.86 12.64
CA GLY A 547 8.47 -1.86 11.91
C GLY A 547 8.99 -3.23 11.50
N SER A 548 8.40 -4.33 12.00
CA SER A 548 8.79 -5.69 11.61
C SER A 548 8.43 -6.00 10.16
N PHE A 549 9.31 -6.75 9.48
CA PHE A 549 9.02 -7.33 8.17
C PHE A 549 8.41 -8.71 8.36
N VAL A 550 7.26 -8.95 7.74
CA VAL A 550 6.54 -10.22 7.78
C VAL A 550 6.55 -10.84 6.39
N ALA A 551 7.02 -12.09 6.30
CA ALA A 551 6.87 -12.92 5.12
C ALA A 551 5.48 -13.58 5.14
N LEU A 552 4.71 -13.32 4.09
CA LEU A 552 3.39 -13.89 3.86
C LEU A 552 3.52 -15.09 2.93
N HIS A 553 3.12 -16.26 3.42
CA HIS A 553 3.06 -17.49 2.62
C HIS A 553 1.61 -17.91 2.42
N ALA A 554 1.26 -18.28 1.18
CA ALA A 554 0.02 -18.98 0.87
C ALA A 554 0.33 -20.44 0.58
N ILE A 555 -0.33 -21.35 1.29
CA ILE A 555 -0.13 -22.80 1.16
C ILE A 555 -1.47 -23.38 0.67
N PRO A 556 -1.59 -23.76 -0.61
CA PRO A 556 -2.82 -24.32 -1.16
C PRO A 556 -3.18 -25.67 -0.51
N ALA A 557 -4.48 -25.96 -0.42
CA ALA A 557 -4.97 -27.30 -0.12
C ALA A 557 -5.00 -28.16 -1.39
N ASP A 558 -5.15 -29.49 -1.24
CA ASP A 558 -5.25 -30.41 -2.37
C ASP A 558 -6.35 -29.97 -3.36
N GLY A 559 -6.02 -29.94 -4.65
CA GLY A 559 -6.92 -29.50 -5.72
C GLY A 559 -6.99 -27.98 -5.90
N TYR A 560 -6.15 -27.20 -5.22
CA TYR A 560 -6.04 -25.75 -5.39
C TYR A 560 -4.60 -25.33 -5.69
N LYS A 561 -4.46 -24.21 -6.39
CA LYS A 561 -3.20 -23.47 -6.58
C LYS A 561 -3.34 -22.04 -6.05
N PHE A 562 -2.23 -21.45 -5.60
CA PHE A 562 -2.23 -20.04 -5.23
C PHE A 562 -2.39 -19.18 -6.49
N GLY A 563 -3.33 -18.25 -6.46
CA GLY A 563 -3.55 -17.27 -7.53
C GLY A 563 -2.80 -15.98 -7.27
N TYR A 564 -3.26 -15.21 -6.28
CA TYR A 564 -2.70 -13.87 -5.97
C TYR A 564 -3.07 -13.38 -4.56
N TRP A 565 -2.34 -12.38 -4.07
CA TRP A 565 -2.66 -11.62 -2.88
C TRP A 565 -3.52 -10.40 -3.22
N SER A 566 -4.37 -9.98 -2.28
CA SER A 566 -5.10 -8.71 -2.34
C SER A 566 -5.23 -8.07 -0.96
N GLY A 567 -5.55 -6.78 -0.91
CA GLY A 567 -5.60 -5.98 0.32
C GLY A 567 -4.39 -5.05 0.42
N ASP A 568 -3.74 -5.01 1.57
CA ASP A 568 -2.50 -4.24 1.79
C ASP A 568 -1.26 -4.83 1.09
N VAL A 569 -1.38 -6.05 0.55
CA VAL A 569 -0.41 -6.69 -0.36
C VAL A 569 -1.16 -7.14 -1.61
N SER A 570 -0.54 -6.98 -2.79
CA SER A 570 -1.12 -7.40 -4.07
C SER A 570 -0.11 -8.12 -4.95
N GLY A 571 -0.60 -8.96 -5.86
CA GLY A 571 0.21 -9.62 -6.89
C GLY A 571 0.40 -11.12 -6.63
N THR A 572 1.20 -11.76 -7.49
CA THR A 572 1.32 -13.23 -7.58
C THR A 572 2.54 -13.80 -6.87
N ASN A 573 3.38 -12.95 -6.26
CA ASN A 573 4.58 -13.39 -5.54
C ASN A 573 4.21 -14.15 -4.26
N ASN A 574 4.74 -15.36 -4.09
CA ASN A 574 4.55 -16.18 -2.90
C ASN A 574 5.90 -16.86 -2.54
N PRO A 575 6.58 -16.46 -1.46
CA PRO A 575 6.13 -15.52 -0.43
C PRO A 575 6.13 -14.04 -0.86
N ALA A 576 5.28 -13.24 -0.22
CA ALA A 576 5.29 -11.78 -0.30
C ALA A 576 5.83 -11.16 0.99
N MET A 577 6.54 -10.03 0.90
CA MET A 577 7.09 -9.32 2.06
C MET A 577 6.31 -8.04 2.33
N ILE A 578 5.97 -7.77 3.59
CA ILE A 578 5.37 -6.50 4.02
C ILE A 578 5.98 -6.00 5.33
N GLN A 579 6.21 -4.69 5.42
CA GLN A 579 6.58 -4.03 6.67
C GLN A 579 5.33 -3.59 7.44
N VAL A 580 5.25 -3.94 8.72
CA VAL A 580 4.08 -3.66 9.55
C VAL A 580 4.20 -2.28 10.20
N ASN A 581 3.54 -1.26 9.64
CA ASN A 581 3.54 0.11 10.18
C ASN A 581 2.13 0.65 10.51
N LYS A 582 1.10 -0.17 10.25
CA LYS A 582 -0.31 0.07 10.54
C LYS A 582 -1.00 -1.29 10.66
N ASN A 583 -2.29 -1.30 10.97
CA ASN A 583 -3.08 -2.52 10.83
C ASN A 583 -3.11 -2.97 9.36
N ILE A 584 -2.75 -4.24 9.12
CA ILE A 584 -2.63 -4.86 7.81
C ILE A 584 -3.79 -5.83 7.59
N PHE A 585 -4.38 -5.82 6.41
CA PHE A 585 -5.43 -6.72 5.96
C PHE A 585 -5.05 -7.33 4.61
N VAL A 586 -4.85 -8.65 4.56
CA VAL A 586 -4.44 -9.36 3.35
C VAL A 586 -5.29 -10.61 3.15
N THR A 587 -5.67 -10.86 1.90
CA THR A 587 -6.41 -12.04 1.49
C THR A 587 -5.60 -12.81 0.43
N ALA A 588 -5.34 -14.11 0.68
CA ALA A 588 -4.84 -15.05 -0.31
C ALA A 588 -5.99 -15.58 -1.17
N HIS A 589 -5.89 -15.42 -2.48
CA HIS A 589 -6.83 -16.01 -3.44
C HIS A 589 -6.24 -17.31 -3.99
N PHE A 590 -6.99 -18.39 -3.85
CA PHE A 590 -6.68 -19.69 -4.42
C PHE A 590 -7.64 -19.98 -5.58
N LEU A 591 -7.14 -20.69 -6.58
CA LEU A 591 -7.87 -21.13 -7.76
C LEU A 591 -7.88 -22.64 -7.80
N ASP A 592 -8.89 -23.25 -8.40
CA ASP A 592 -8.89 -24.69 -8.64
C ASP A 592 -7.64 -25.07 -9.45
N GLU A 593 -7.02 -26.18 -9.06
CA GLU A 593 -5.92 -26.77 -9.81
C GLU A 593 -6.50 -27.47 -11.04
N ASP A 594 -5.96 -27.17 -12.21
CA ASP A 594 -6.46 -27.76 -13.46
C ASP A 594 -6.17 -29.27 -13.48
N GLU A 595 -7.16 -30.06 -13.92
CA GLU A 595 -6.98 -31.50 -14.07
C GLU A 595 -6.21 -31.80 -15.35
N PHE A 596 -5.02 -32.39 -15.19
CA PHE A 596 -4.21 -32.94 -16.26
C PHE A 596 -4.23 -34.46 -16.18
N ILE A 597 -4.63 -35.07 -17.29
CA ILE A 597 -4.59 -36.52 -17.47
C ILE A 597 -3.33 -36.84 -18.27
N SER A 598 -2.41 -37.60 -17.68
CA SER A 598 -1.23 -38.06 -18.42
C SER A 598 -1.66 -38.97 -19.57
N THR A 599 -0.98 -38.86 -20.71
CA THR A 599 -1.27 -39.70 -21.88
C THR A 599 -1.14 -41.19 -21.53
N PRO A 600 -2.16 -42.01 -21.85
CA PRO A 600 -2.10 -43.44 -21.59
C PRO A 600 -1.10 -44.14 -22.52
N GLU A 601 -0.50 -45.22 -22.02
CA GLU A 601 0.34 -46.09 -22.83
C GLU A 601 -0.52 -47.18 -23.47
N ILE A 602 -0.48 -47.28 -24.80
CA ILE A 602 -1.15 -48.32 -25.57
C ILE A 602 -0.15 -49.43 -25.85
N VAL A 603 -0.37 -50.59 -25.25
CA VAL A 603 0.42 -51.80 -25.51
C VAL A 603 -0.45 -52.79 -26.26
N ALA A 604 -0.22 -52.91 -27.57
CA ALA A 604 -0.83 -53.96 -28.39
C ALA A 604 0.04 -55.22 -28.33
N THR A 605 -0.51 -56.33 -27.85
CA THR A 605 0.26 -57.56 -27.64
C THR A 605 0.20 -58.55 -28.80
N SER A 606 -0.57 -58.27 -29.86
CA SER A 606 -0.73 -59.20 -30.99
C SER A 606 -1.03 -58.48 -32.32
N ASN A 607 -0.28 -58.82 -33.37
CA ASN A 607 -0.67 -58.55 -34.75
C ASN A 607 -1.79 -59.53 -35.16
N ALA A 608 -2.87 -59.05 -35.78
CA ALA A 608 -3.98 -59.89 -36.23
C ALA A 608 -4.38 -59.61 -37.69
N TYR A 609 -4.97 -60.61 -38.34
CA TYR A 609 -5.52 -60.48 -39.70
C TYR A 609 -6.98 -60.01 -39.65
N ARG A 610 -7.50 -59.54 -40.80
CA ARG A 610 -8.90 -59.09 -40.94
C ARG A 610 -9.85 -60.22 -40.49
N GLN A 611 -10.81 -59.89 -39.61
CA GLN A 611 -11.75 -60.83 -38.94
C GLN A 611 -11.18 -61.62 -37.74
N GLN A 612 -10.02 -61.26 -37.22
CA GLN A 612 -9.50 -61.80 -35.95
C GLN A 612 -9.59 -60.77 -34.81
N THR A 613 -9.66 -61.26 -33.58
CA THR A 613 -9.66 -60.44 -32.37
C THR A 613 -8.25 -59.94 -32.06
N VAL A 614 -8.11 -58.66 -31.70
CA VAL A 614 -6.90 -58.06 -31.15
C VAL A 614 -7.17 -57.68 -29.71
N ASP A 615 -6.29 -58.09 -28.79
CA ASP A 615 -6.31 -57.62 -27.41
C ASP A 615 -5.43 -56.37 -27.30
N VAL A 616 -6.04 -55.26 -26.88
CA VAL A 616 -5.35 -53.98 -26.64
C VAL A 616 -5.36 -53.70 -25.14
N PHE A 617 -4.18 -53.57 -24.55
CA PHE A 617 -4.04 -53.17 -23.16
C PHE A 617 -3.70 -51.69 -23.09
N VAL A 618 -4.55 -50.91 -22.44
CA VAL A 618 -4.30 -49.50 -22.16
C VAL A 618 -4.14 -49.33 -20.66
N ARG A 619 -2.99 -48.81 -20.24
CA ARG A 619 -2.65 -48.56 -18.83
C ARG A 619 -1.78 -47.30 -18.71
N GLY A 620 -1.65 -46.78 -17.50
CA GLY A 620 -0.62 -45.79 -17.18
C GLY A 620 -1.06 -44.32 -17.23
N ALA A 621 -2.27 -44.00 -17.70
CA ALA A 621 -2.82 -42.66 -17.50
C ALA A 621 -3.12 -42.44 -16.01
N LYS A 622 -2.78 -41.25 -15.52
CA LYS A 622 -3.04 -40.78 -14.17
C LYS A 622 -3.56 -39.35 -14.25
N SER A 623 -4.60 -39.06 -13.47
CA SER A 623 -5.00 -37.69 -13.15
C SER A 623 -4.05 -37.15 -12.08
N ASN A 624 -3.58 -35.91 -12.21
CA ASN A 624 -2.86 -35.21 -11.13
C ASN A 624 -3.74 -35.04 -9.88
N LEU A 625 -5.06 -35.03 -10.02
CA LEU A 625 -6.04 -34.96 -8.92
C LEU A 625 -6.49 -36.33 -8.39
N GLY A 626 -5.96 -37.43 -8.95
CA GLY A 626 -6.26 -38.78 -8.49
C GLY A 626 -7.67 -39.29 -8.82
N HIS A 627 -8.41 -38.60 -9.69
CA HIS A 627 -9.70 -39.07 -10.16
C HIS A 627 -9.60 -40.39 -10.95
N ASN A 628 -10.67 -41.19 -10.89
CA ASN A 628 -10.78 -42.40 -11.69
C ASN A 628 -10.91 -42.03 -13.17
N LEU A 629 -10.14 -42.71 -14.02
CA LEU A 629 -10.13 -42.47 -15.45
C LEU A 629 -10.93 -43.56 -16.17
N GLU A 630 -11.81 -43.15 -17.08
CA GLU A 630 -12.45 -44.04 -18.04
C GLU A 630 -11.72 -43.97 -19.38
N TYR A 631 -11.50 -45.13 -19.98
CA TYR A 631 -10.84 -45.24 -21.28
C TYR A 631 -11.90 -45.42 -22.36
N GLN A 632 -11.92 -44.50 -23.33
CA GLN A 632 -12.72 -44.65 -24.55
C GLN A 632 -11.78 -44.91 -25.73
N PHE A 633 -12.09 -45.97 -26.49
CA PHE A 633 -11.40 -46.26 -27.74
C PHE A 633 -12.20 -45.67 -28.89
N ASP A 634 -11.57 -44.79 -29.66
CA ASP A 634 -12.05 -44.40 -30.99
C ASP A 634 -11.40 -45.33 -32.03
N TRP A 635 -12.22 -46.07 -32.76
CA TRP A 635 -11.77 -47.04 -33.77
C TRP A 635 -11.81 -46.47 -35.19
N GLY A 636 -12.13 -45.19 -35.36
CA GLY A 636 -12.33 -44.52 -36.64
C GLY A 636 -13.78 -44.45 -37.07
#